data_AF-A0A0D2GSI3-F1
#
_entry.id   AF-A0A0D2GSI3-F1
#
_cell.length_a   1.000
_cell.length_b   1.000
_cell.length_c   1.000
_cell.angle_alpha   90.00
_cell.angle_beta   90.00
_cell.angle_gamma   90.00
#
_symmetry.space_group_name_H-M   'P 1'
#
loop_
_entity.id
_entity.type
_entity.pdbx_description
1 polymer ?
#
loop_
_entity_poly.entity_id
_entity_poly.type
_entity_poly.pdbx_seq_one_letter_code
_entity_poly.pdbx_strand_id
1 'polypeptide(L)'
;MALRLQTKLAPHFTYCAILTKIEPKRTYSPDNFALLLDALYPPPDGVIVGGGFSDEEAEQMRRVVEERGITDENGTPVRFVRVPGGTLERGGPEGLVETIRQLLGEAFGVEW
;
A
#
# COMPACT_ATOMS: atom_id res chain seq x y z
N MET A 1 -4.27 -11.77 9.13
CA MET A 1 -3.63 -10.46 9.43
C MET A 1 -4.22 -9.32 8.63
N ALA A 2 -4.30 -9.41 7.30
CA ALA A 2 -4.92 -8.39 6.44
C ALA A 2 -6.30 -7.90 6.94
N LEU A 3 -7.18 -8.82 7.37
CA LEU A 3 -8.49 -8.46 7.92
C LEU A 3 -8.42 -7.58 9.20
N ARG A 4 -7.49 -7.88 10.12
CA ARG A 4 -7.30 -7.09 11.35
C ARG A 4 -6.73 -5.70 11.05
N LEU A 5 -5.86 -5.62 10.05
CA LEU A 5 -5.34 -4.35 9.57
C LEU A 5 -6.47 -3.52 8.95
N GLN A 6 -7.27 -4.11 8.05
CA GLN A 6 -8.45 -3.46 7.45
C GLN A 6 -9.39 -2.88 8.50
N THR A 7 -9.76 -3.65 9.53
CA THR A 7 -10.66 -3.17 10.59
C THR A 7 -10.08 -2.03 11.42
N LYS A 8 -8.75 -1.93 11.53
CA LYS A 8 -8.10 -0.85 12.28
C LYS A 8 -7.87 0.41 11.45
N LEU A 9 -7.85 0.26 10.12
CA LEU A 9 -7.63 1.38 9.22
C LEU A 9 -8.94 1.99 8.70
N ALA A 10 -10.05 1.24 8.71
CA ALA A 10 -11.40 1.82 8.76
C ALA A 10 -11.54 2.53 10.12
N PRO A 11 -11.92 3.83 10.20
CA PRO A 11 -12.77 4.59 9.28
C PRO A 11 -12.06 5.49 8.26
N HIS A 12 -10.73 5.61 8.30
CA HIS A 12 -10.00 6.64 7.56
C HIS A 12 -9.67 6.24 6.12
N PHE A 13 -9.61 4.93 5.84
CA PHE A 13 -9.21 4.42 4.53
C PHE A 13 -10.19 3.38 4.01
N THR A 14 -10.51 3.51 2.71
CA THR A 14 -11.19 2.46 1.94
C THR A 14 -10.14 1.73 1.11
N TYR A 15 -10.14 0.39 1.17
CA TYR A 15 -9.23 -0.44 0.38
C TYR A 15 -9.89 -0.87 -0.92
N CYS A 16 -9.25 -0.60 -2.04
CA CYS A 16 -9.77 -1.05 -3.34
C CYS A 16 -9.22 -2.43 -3.76
N ALA A 17 -7.94 -2.71 -3.48
CA ALA A 17 -7.30 -3.97 -3.86
C ALA A 17 -6.12 -4.33 -2.95
N ILE A 18 -5.81 -5.62 -2.85
CA ILE A 18 -4.62 -6.15 -2.16
C ILE A 18 -3.94 -7.17 -3.07
N LEU A 19 -2.69 -6.90 -3.42
CA LEU A 19 -1.82 -7.86 -4.09
C LEU A 19 -0.87 -8.52 -3.08
N THR A 20 -0.66 -9.83 -3.22
CA THR A 20 0.26 -10.58 -2.36
C THR A 20 1.18 -11.45 -3.19
N LYS A 21 2.44 -11.57 -2.79
CA LYS A 21 3.40 -12.52 -3.38
C LYS A 21 3.45 -13.87 -2.66
N ILE A 22 2.61 -14.06 -1.64
CA ILE A 22 2.60 -15.25 -0.78
C ILE A 22 1.73 -16.34 -1.39
N GLU A 23 2.32 -17.51 -1.59
CA GLU A 23 1.62 -18.73 -2.02
C GLU A 23 0.68 -19.29 -0.92
N PRO A 24 -0.39 -20.01 -1.27
CA PRO A 24 -0.81 -20.38 -2.63
C PRO A 24 -1.66 -19.32 -3.34
N LYS A 25 -1.88 -18.15 -2.71
CA LYS A 25 -2.74 -17.08 -3.22
C LYS A 25 -1.94 -15.93 -3.84
N ARG A 26 -0.81 -16.23 -4.47
CA ARG A 26 0.01 -15.20 -5.10
C ARG A 26 -0.79 -14.49 -6.20
N THR A 27 -1.01 -13.20 -6.02
CA THR A 27 -1.67 -12.32 -6.99
C THR A 27 -0.74 -11.22 -7.50
N TYR A 28 0.37 -10.96 -6.82
CA TYR A 28 1.33 -9.95 -7.23
C TYR A 28 2.16 -10.42 -8.44
N SER A 29 2.08 -9.63 -9.50
CA SER A 29 3.05 -9.49 -10.58
C SER A 29 3.12 -8.00 -10.96
N PRO A 30 4.21 -7.53 -11.60
CA PRO A 30 4.28 -6.17 -12.13
C PRO A 30 3.09 -5.86 -13.05
N ASP A 31 2.70 -6.79 -13.91
CA ASP A 31 1.57 -6.63 -14.84
C ASP A 31 0.23 -6.53 -14.11
N ASN A 32 0.01 -7.31 -13.05
CA ASN A 32 -1.24 -7.23 -12.26
C ASN A 32 -1.30 -5.94 -11.46
N PHE A 33 -0.18 -5.50 -10.90
CA PHE A 33 -0.11 -4.20 -10.22
C PHE A 33 -0.43 -3.08 -11.19
N ALA A 34 0.17 -3.15 -12.38
CA ALA A 34 -0.09 -2.25 -13.46
C ALA A 34 -1.57 -2.24 -13.88
N LEU A 35 -2.16 -3.40 -14.14
CA LEU A 35 -3.55 -3.52 -14.53
C LEU A 35 -4.50 -2.99 -13.46
N LEU A 36 -4.21 -3.23 -12.18
CA LEU A 36 -5.04 -2.70 -11.10
C LEU A 36 -5.02 -1.18 -11.05
N LEU A 37 -3.84 -0.57 -11.17
CA LEU A 37 -3.74 0.90 -11.19
C LEU A 37 -4.57 1.52 -12.32
N ASP A 38 -4.66 0.87 -13.47
CA ASP A 38 -5.46 1.34 -14.62
C ASP A 38 -6.96 1.04 -14.46
N ALA A 39 -7.33 0.02 -13.69
CA ALA A 39 -8.71 -0.45 -13.55
C ALA A 39 -9.47 0.19 -12.37
N LEU A 40 -8.76 0.77 -11.40
CA LEU A 40 -9.37 1.39 -10.23
C LEU A 40 -10.01 2.74 -10.60
N TYR A 41 -11.32 2.86 -10.30
CA TYR A 41 -12.08 4.09 -10.44
C TYR A 41 -12.96 4.34 -9.19
N PRO A 42 -12.82 5.47 -8.48
CA PRO A 42 -11.82 6.51 -8.73
C PRO A 42 -10.38 5.97 -8.55
N PRO A 43 -9.38 6.67 -9.09
CA PRO A 43 -7.98 6.33 -8.84
C PRO A 43 -7.69 6.26 -7.33
N PRO A 44 -6.79 5.38 -6.89
CA PRO A 44 -6.46 5.28 -5.46
C PRO A 44 -5.68 6.51 -5.00
N ASP A 45 -5.96 7.03 -3.80
CA ASP A 45 -5.18 8.14 -3.20
C ASP A 45 -3.71 7.76 -2.94
N GLY A 46 -3.44 6.46 -2.83
CA GLY A 46 -2.09 5.95 -2.66
C GLY A 46 -1.95 4.44 -2.76
N VAL A 47 -0.69 4.04 -2.83
CA VAL A 47 -0.23 2.65 -2.81
C VAL A 47 0.59 2.40 -1.56
N ILE A 48 0.28 1.33 -0.85
CA ILE A 48 1.08 0.87 0.30
C ILE A 48 1.81 -0.42 -0.08
N VAL A 49 3.13 -0.40 -0.03
CA VAL A 49 3.96 -1.59 -0.25
C VAL A 49 4.39 -2.18 1.09
N GLY A 50 3.99 -3.43 1.33
CA GLY A 50 4.32 -4.14 2.56
C GLY A 50 5.80 -4.48 2.68
N GLY A 51 6.30 -4.60 3.91
CA GLY A 51 7.73 -4.87 4.19
C GLY A 51 8.23 -6.25 3.75
N GLY A 52 7.35 -7.11 3.22
CA GLY A 52 7.74 -8.37 2.59
C GLY A 52 8.34 -8.18 1.19
N PHE A 53 8.15 -7.02 0.55
CA PHE A 53 8.76 -6.69 -0.74
C PHE A 53 10.18 -6.14 -0.56
N SER A 54 11.11 -6.59 -1.40
CA SER A 54 12.49 -6.11 -1.40
C SER A 54 12.58 -4.62 -1.77
N ASP A 55 13.74 -4.02 -1.54
CA ASP A 55 14.00 -2.63 -1.94
C ASP A 55 13.82 -2.42 -3.45
N GLU A 56 14.34 -3.36 -4.24
CA GLU A 56 14.23 -3.35 -5.69
C GLU A 56 12.77 -3.51 -6.16
N GLU A 57 12.01 -4.42 -5.55
CA GLU A 57 10.58 -4.62 -5.86
C GLU A 57 9.76 -3.36 -5.55
N ALA A 58 10.00 -2.74 -4.39
CA ALA A 58 9.28 -1.53 -4.00
C ALA A 58 9.64 -0.34 -4.88
N GLU A 59 10.92 -0.17 -5.22
CA GLU A 59 11.38 0.87 -6.14
C GLU A 59 10.79 0.69 -7.54
N GLN A 60 10.69 -0.55 -8.02
CA GLN A 60 10.02 -0.85 -9.28
C GLN A 60 8.53 -0.44 -9.23
N MET A 61 7.80 -0.80 -8.16
CA MET A 61 6.41 -0.39 -8.01
C MET A 61 6.24 1.14 -7.95
N ARG A 62 7.16 1.84 -7.27
CA ARG A 62 7.15 3.31 -7.20
C ARG A 62 7.26 3.93 -8.59
N ARG A 63 8.21 3.46 -9.40
CA ARG A 63 8.38 3.93 -10.79
C ARG A 63 7.14 3.69 -11.64
N VAL A 64 6.51 2.52 -11.49
CA VAL A 64 5.28 2.19 -12.22
C VAL A 64 4.12 3.14 -11.88
N VAL A 65 4.02 3.60 -10.63
CA VAL A 65 3.04 4.64 -10.23
C VAL A 65 3.39 5.99 -10.84
N GLU A 66 4.67 6.38 -10.77
CA GLU A 66 5.17 7.67 -11.28
C GLU A 66 5.05 7.79 -12.80
N GLU A 67 5.46 6.77 -13.55
CA GLU A 67 5.43 6.72 -15.01
C GLU A 67 4.02 6.86 -15.57
N ARG A 68 3.01 6.36 -14.83
CA ARG A 68 1.61 6.51 -15.22
C ARG A 68 1.03 7.90 -14.94
N GLY A 69 1.68 8.69 -14.09
CA GLY A 69 1.20 10.02 -13.71
C GLY A 69 -0.21 10.01 -13.10
N ILE A 70 -0.57 8.95 -12.37
CA ILE A 70 -1.90 8.83 -11.77
C ILE A 70 -2.04 9.92 -10.71
N THR A 71 -3.19 10.58 -10.74
CA THR A 71 -3.58 11.56 -9.72
C THR A 71 -4.86 11.11 -9.04
N ASP A 72 -5.01 11.50 -7.78
CA ASP A 72 -6.25 11.34 -7.03
C ASP A 72 -7.36 12.25 -7.56
N GLU A 73 -8.54 12.19 -6.95
CA GLU A 73 -9.69 13.01 -7.33
C GLU A 73 -9.44 14.53 -7.26
N ASN A 74 -8.42 14.97 -6.52
CA ASN A 74 -8.03 16.37 -6.37
C ASN A 74 -6.90 16.78 -7.34
N GLY A 75 -6.46 15.88 -8.23
CA GLY A 75 -5.33 16.12 -9.12
C GLY A 75 -3.96 16.01 -8.43
N THR A 76 -3.89 15.48 -7.21
CA THR A 76 -2.63 15.27 -6.49
C THR A 76 -2.02 13.93 -6.92
N PRO A 77 -0.70 13.83 -7.17
CA PRO A 77 -0.08 12.55 -7.47
C PRO A 77 -0.35 11.50 -6.41
N VAL A 78 -0.64 10.27 -6.86
CA VAL A 78 -0.86 9.11 -5.98
C VAL A 78 0.34 8.94 -5.04
N ARG A 79 0.06 8.89 -3.73
CA ARG A 79 1.11 8.76 -2.73
C ARG A 79 1.65 7.34 -2.69
N PHE A 80 2.96 7.19 -2.57
CA PHE A 80 3.60 5.88 -2.44
C PHE A 80 4.17 5.70 -1.03
N VAL A 81 3.62 4.76 -0.28
CA VAL A 81 4.00 4.50 1.12
C VAL A 81 4.65 3.13 1.21
N ARG A 82 5.82 3.06 1.84
CA ARG A 82 6.55 1.81 2.04
C ARG A 82 6.65 1.45 3.51
N VAL A 83 6.20 0.25 3.85
CA VAL A 83 6.39 -0.32 5.18
C VAL A 83 7.82 -0.86 5.28
N PRO A 84 8.62 -0.46 6.29
CA PRO A 84 9.96 -0.97 6.46
C PRO A 84 10.02 -2.50 6.56
N GLY A 85 11.06 -3.11 5.98
CA GLY A 85 11.33 -4.53 6.13
C GLY A 85 11.57 -4.91 7.60
N GLY A 86 11.20 -6.12 7.99
CA GLY A 86 11.40 -6.61 9.36
C GLY A 86 10.41 -6.07 10.39
N THR A 87 9.42 -5.25 9.99
CA THR A 87 8.50 -4.59 10.95
C THR A 87 7.64 -5.60 11.71
N LEU A 88 7.15 -6.63 11.02
CA LEU A 88 6.36 -7.69 11.64
C LEU A 88 7.20 -8.51 12.63
N GLU A 89 8.46 -8.76 12.29
CA GLU A 89 9.41 -9.53 13.09
C GLU A 89 9.84 -8.77 14.35
N ARG A 90 10.00 -7.44 14.25
CA ARG A 90 10.40 -6.59 15.38
C ARG A 90 9.25 -6.28 16.35
N GLY A 91 8.06 -5.98 15.82
CA GLY A 91 6.95 -5.43 16.60
C GLY A 91 5.73 -6.35 16.70
N GLY A 92 5.77 -7.52 16.05
CA GLY A 92 4.59 -8.36 15.91
C GLY A 92 3.48 -7.71 15.06
N PRO A 93 2.29 -8.32 15.02
CA PRO A 93 1.14 -7.79 14.29
C PRO A 93 0.72 -6.39 14.75
N GLU A 94 0.82 -6.11 16.05
CA GLU A 94 0.49 -4.82 16.65
C GLU A 94 1.48 -3.74 16.22
N GLY A 95 2.79 -4.00 16.29
CA GLY A 95 3.81 -3.06 15.81
C GLY A 95 3.71 -2.78 14.32
N LEU A 96 3.31 -3.77 13.51
CA LEU A 96 3.01 -3.56 12.09
C LEU A 96 1.85 -2.59 11.87
N VAL A 97 0.75 -2.76 12.61
CA VAL A 97 -0.40 -1.86 12.53
C VAL A 97 0.01 -0.44 12.90
N GLU A 98 0.69 -0.25 14.02
CA GLU A 98 1.09 1.09 14.47
C GLU A 98 2.04 1.76 13.49
N THR A 99 2.98 0.98 12.92
CA THR A 99 3.86 1.48 11.85
C THR A 99 3.06 1.93 10.63
N ILE A 100 2.06 1.16 10.20
CA ILE A 100 1.21 1.52 9.06
C ILE A 100 0.37 2.76 9.39
N ARG A 101 -0.21 2.86 10.60
CA ARG A 101 -0.95 4.05 11.04
C ARG A 101 -0.08 5.29 11.01
N GLN A 102 1.14 5.22 11.53
CA GLN A 102 2.09 6.34 11.50
C GLN A 102 2.42 6.76 10.06
N LEU A 103 2.82 5.81 9.22
CA LEU A 103 3.18 6.09 7.82
C LEU A 103 2.02 6.70 7.03
N LEU A 104 0.79 6.22 7.28
CA LEU A 104 -0.41 6.77 6.67
C LEU A 104 -0.80 8.13 7.24
N GLY A 105 -0.61 8.34 8.54
CA GLY A 105 -0.83 9.64 9.18
C GLY A 105 0.11 10.70 8.59
N GLU A 106 1.40 10.35 8.42
CA GLU A 106 2.41 11.22 7.81
C GLU A 106 2.11 11.48 6.32
N ALA A 107 1.72 10.46 5.56
CA ALA A 107 1.49 10.60 4.12
C ALA A 107 0.17 11.33 3.80
N PHE A 108 -0.91 11.04 4.53
CA PHE A 108 -2.26 11.50 4.22
C PHE A 108 -2.81 12.54 5.21
N GLY A 109 -2.06 12.91 6.25
CA GLY A 109 -2.50 13.87 7.26
C GLY A 109 -3.62 13.34 8.16
N VAL A 110 -3.66 12.03 8.39
CA VAL A 110 -4.69 11.38 9.21
C VAL A 110 -4.25 11.30 10.67
N GLU A 111 -5.06 11.87 11.56
CA GLU A 111 -4.99 11.64 13.01
C GLU A 111 -5.93 10.49 13.41
N TRP A 112 -5.44 9.58 14.26
CA TRP A 112 -6.11 8.33 14.60
C TRP A 112 -6.64 8.23 16.03
#